data_AF-A0A7C7UES7-F1
#
_entry.id   AF-A0A7C7UES7-F1
#
_cell.length_a   1.000
_cell.length_b   1.000
_cell.length_c   1.000
_cell.angle_alpha   90.00
_cell.angle_beta   90.00
_cell.angle_gamma   90.00
#
_symmetry.space_group_name_H-M   'P 1'
#
loop_
_entity.id
_entity.type
_entity.pdbx_description
1 polymer ?
#
loop_
_entity_poly.entity_id
_entity_poly.type
_entity_poly.pdbx_seq_one_letter_code
_entity_poly.pdbx_strand_id
1 'polypeptide(L)'
;MISSVEAVEKDGYAAETINLTKIYKSGIYEVHALRNINIKIRRGEFLAVAGPSGSGKSTLLNLLGTLDQPTSGRVLIDGVDTSRLSGGELARLRSRKIGFVFQAYNLINRTSVLRNLELPAIVLGIPTGERRRRALKLLELLELKDMAYRKPTELSGGEQQRVAIARALINN
;
A
#
# COMPACT_ATOMS: atom_id res chain seq x y z
N MET A 1 18.23 -39.16 -2.44
CA MET A 1 16.80 -39.23 -2.07
C MET A 1 16.23 -37.84 -2.21
N ILE A 2 15.25 -37.75 -3.10
CA ILE A 2 14.66 -36.55 -3.66
C ILE A 2 13.75 -35.92 -2.59
N SER A 3 14.01 -34.67 -2.21
CA SER A 3 12.98 -33.80 -1.66
C SER A 3 13.06 -32.50 -2.44
N SER A 4 12.35 -32.53 -3.56
CA SER A 4 11.95 -31.40 -4.36
C SER A 4 11.28 -30.41 -3.42
N VAL A 5 12.00 -29.37 -3.03
CA VAL A 5 11.34 -28.12 -2.68
C VAL A 5 10.72 -27.69 -3.99
N GLU A 6 9.43 -28.01 -4.16
CA GLU A 6 8.64 -27.49 -5.27
C GLU A 6 8.89 -25.99 -5.30
N ALA A 7 9.64 -25.58 -6.32
CA ALA A 7 9.62 -24.21 -6.77
C ALA A 7 8.15 -23.99 -7.15
N VAL A 8 7.39 -23.45 -6.20
CA VAL A 8 6.07 -22.90 -6.46
C VAL A 8 6.29 -22.04 -7.69
N GLU A 9 5.73 -22.47 -8.83
CA GLU A 9 5.72 -21.68 -10.05
C GLU A 9 5.38 -20.26 -9.61
N LYS A 10 6.10 -19.25 -10.11
CA LYS A 10 5.73 -17.85 -9.87
C LYS A 10 4.39 -17.63 -10.57
N ASP A 11 3.33 -18.12 -9.95
CA ASP A 11 1.95 -17.85 -10.26
C ASP A 11 1.89 -16.34 -10.41
N GLY A 12 1.43 -15.87 -11.57
CA GLY A 12 1.49 -14.46 -11.98
C GLY A 12 0.63 -13.53 -11.13
N TYR A 13 0.44 -13.82 -9.84
CA TYR A 13 -0.27 -13.03 -8.86
C TYR A 13 0.62 -11.94 -8.25
N ALA A 14 0.04 -10.75 -8.10
CA ALA A 14 0.60 -9.65 -7.34
C ALA A 14 0.31 -9.83 -5.84
N ALA A 15 -0.88 -10.34 -5.50
CA ALA A 15 -1.29 -10.56 -4.12
C ALA A 15 -2.23 -11.77 -3.99
N GLU A 16 -2.12 -12.47 -2.87
CA GLU A 16 -2.99 -13.58 -2.51
C GLU A 16 -3.37 -13.54 -1.03
N THR A 17 -4.57 -14.03 -0.70
CA THR A 17 -5.02 -14.25 0.66
C THR A 17 -5.37 -15.72 0.84
N ILE A 18 -4.92 -16.32 1.94
CA ILE A 18 -5.20 -17.73 2.27
C ILE A 18 -5.88 -17.78 3.63
N ASN A 19 -7.15 -18.19 3.63
CA ASN A 19 -8.01 -18.30 4.79
C ASN A 19 -8.01 -17.06 5.69
N LEU A 20 -7.96 -15.87 5.08
CA LEU A 20 -7.69 -14.62 5.76
C LEU A 20 -8.84 -14.24 6.69
N THR A 21 -8.53 -14.10 7.97
CA THR A 21 -9.50 -13.80 9.03
C THR A 21 -9.00 -12.65 9.88
N LYS A 22 -9.90 -11.72 10.22
CA LYS A 22 -9.61 -10.60 11.10
C LYS A 22 -10.73 -10.40 12.10
N ILE A 23 -10.35 -10.44 13.37
CA ILE A 23 -11.20 -10.22 14.53
C ILE A 23 -10.61 -9.03 15.30
N TYR A 24 -11.41 -7.98 15.48
CA TYR A 24 -11.08 -6.87 16.38
C TYR A 24 -11.72 -7.13 17.74
N LYS A 25 -10.96 -6.97 18.81
CA LYS A 25 -11.45 -7.09 20.18
C LYS A 25 -11.64 -5.70 20.78
N SER A 26 -12.80 -5.44 21.37
CA SER A 26 -13.10 -4.21 22.11
C SER A 26 -13.74 -4.58 23.45
N GLY A 27 -12.93 -4.63 24.51
CA GLY A 27 -13.35 -5.16 25.80
C GLY A 27 -13.79 -6.63 25.68
N ILE A 28 -15.06 -6.89 25.98
CA ILE A 28 -15.67 -8.22 25.88
C ILE A 28 -16.26 -8.54 24.50
N TYR A 29 -16.31 -7.57 23.58
CA TYR A 29 -16.92 -7.72 22.27
C TYR A 29 -15.88 -8.11 21.21
N GLU A 30 -16.20 -9.12 20.41
CA GLU A 30 -15.42 -9.52 19.24
C GLU A 30 -16.16 -9.15 17.95
N VAL A 31 -15.50 -8.40 17.07
CA VAL A 31 -16.01 -8.03 15.75
C VAL A 31 -15.23 -8.80 14.69
N HIS A 32 -15.90 -9.77 14.06
CA HIS A 32 -15.35 -10.55 12.95
C HIS A 32 -15.44 -9.74 11.65
N ALA A 33 -14.45 -8.87 11.42
CA ALA A 33 -14.39 -8.01 10.24
C ALA A 33 -14.17 -8.80 8.94
N LEU A 34 -13.39 -9.89 8.97
CA LEU A 34 -13.20 -10.80 7.83
C LEU A 34 -13.28 -12.24 8.30
N ARG A 35 -13.88 -13.11 7.47
CA ARG A 35 -14.07 -14.53 7.75
C ARG A 35 -13.60 -15.36 6.56
N ASN A 36 -12.47 -16.05 6.71
CA ASN A 36 -11.96 -17.03 5.74
C ASN A 36 -11.88 -16.52 4.28
N ILE A 37 -11.33 -15.33 4.06
CA ILE A 37 -11.25 -14.72 2.74
C ILE A 37 -10.11 -15.31 1.92
N ASN A 38 -10.42 -15.81 0.72
CA ASN A 38 -9.49 -16.42 -0.22
C ASN A 38 -9.58 -15.70 -1.57
N ILE A 39 -8.56 -14.91 -1.91
CA ILE A 39 -8.50 -14.08 -3.12
C ILE A 39 -7.12 -14.27 -3.76
N LYS A 40 -7.08 -14.29 -5.09
CA LYS A 40 -5.85 -14.23 -5.88
C LYS A 40 -5.98 -13.10 -6.90
N ILE A 41 -5.02 -12.18 -6.91
CA ILE A 41 -5.01 -10.99 -7.78
C ILE A 41 -3.83 -11.09 -8.74
N ARG A 42 -4.08 -11.15 -10.04
CA ARG A 42 -3.05 -11.24 -11.08
C ARG A 42 -2.30 -9.92 -11.22
N ARG A 43 -1.05 -9.98 -11.67
CA ARG A 43 -0.29 -8.78 -12.03
C ARG A 43 -1.00 -8.04 -13.17
N GLY A 44 -1.13 -6.72 -13.03
CA GLY A 44 -1.82 -5.88 -14.01
C GLY A 44 -3.34 -5.97 -13.96
N GLU A 45 -3.91 -6.77 -13.06
CA GLU A 45 -5.36 -6.86 -12.88
C GLU A 45 -5.89 -5.59 -12.20
N PHE A 46 -7.02 -5.10 -12.71
CA PHE A 46 -7.78 -4.04 -12.07
C PHE A 46 -9.00 -4.65 -11.37
N LEU A 47 -9.01 -4.59 -10.04
CA LEU A 47 -10.03 -5.20 -9.20
C LEU A 47 -10.74 -4.14 -8.36
N ALA A 48 -12.08 -4.24 -8.28
CA ALA A 48 -12.91 -3.38 -7.43
C ALA A 48 -13.57 -4.20 -6.32
N VAL A 49 -13.53 -3.71 -5.08
CA VAL A 49 -14.22 -4.31 -3.92
C VAL A 49 -15.38 -3.41 -3.51
N ALA A 50 -16.61 -3.91 -3.64
CA ALA A 50 -17.83 -3.19 -3.30
C ALA A 50 -18.65 -3.93 -2.23
N GLY A 51 -19.48 -3.19 -1.49
CA GLY A 51 -20.31 -3.74 -0.42
C GLY A 51 -20.73 -2.69 0.62
N PRO A 52 -21.71 -2.98 1.49
CA PRO A 52 -22.26 -2.02 2.47
C PRO A 52 -21.20 -1.53 3.46
N SER A 53 -21.45 -0.40 4.14
CA SER A 53 -20.56 0.05 5.22
C SER A 53 -20.43 -1.05 6.30
N GLY A 54 -19.23 -1.19 6.88
CA GLY A 54 -18.96 -2.22 7.88
C GLY A 54 -18.69 -3.65 7.36
N SER A 55 -18.83 -3.92 6.06
CA SER A 55 -18.56 -5.25 5.47
C SER A 55 -17.08 -5.71 5.45
N GLY A 56 -16.16 -4.95 6.04
CA GLY A 56 -14.74 -5.33 6.11
C GLY A 56 -13.87 -4.94 4.91
N LYS A 57 -14.40 -4.22 3.91
CA LYS A 57 -13.62 -3.78 2.72
C LYS A 57 -12.31 -3.07 3.07
N SER A 58 -12.38 -2.05 3.94
CA SER A 58 -11.19 -1.31 4.37
C SER A 58 -10.23 -2.21 5.16
N THR A 59 -10.75 -3.15 5.94
CA THR A 59 -9.93 -4.16 6.64
C THR A 59 -9.20 -5.06 5.65
N LEU A 60 -9.87 -5.54 4.60
CA LEU A 60 -9.25 -6.33 3.54
C LEU A 60 -8.12 -5.55 2.84
N LEU A 61 -8.39 -4.31 2.44
CA LEU A 61 -7.38 -3.45 1.79
C LEU A 61 -6.21 -3.14 2.71
N ASN A 62 -6.44 -2.92 4.01
CA ASN A 62 -5.37 -2.69 4.98
C ASN A 62 -4.49 -3.93 5.16
N LEU A 63 -5.08 -5.14 5.19
CA LEU A 63 -4.33 -6.39 5.29
C LEU A 63 -3.53 -6.70 4.03
N LEU A 64 -4.13 -6.54 2.84
CA LEU A 64 -3.41 -6.62 1.56
C LEU A 64 -2.29 -5.57 1.48
N GLY A 65 -2.51 -4.39 2.06
CA GLY A 65 -1.53 -3.34 2.20
C GLY A 65 -0.45 -3.59 3.25
N THR A 66 -0.56 -4.63 4.09
CA THR A 66 0.29 -4.87 5.26
C THR A 66 0.31 -3.71 6.28
N LEU A 67 -0.77 -2.93 6.34
CA LEU A 67 -0.98 -1.87 7.33
C LEU A 67 -1.58 -2.41 8.64
N ASP A 68 -2.14 -3.61 8.58
CA ASP A 68 -2.66 -4.37 9.71
C ASP A 68 -2.18 -5.82 9.58
N GLN A 69 -2.29 -6.60 10.65
CA GLN A 69 -1.95 -8.02 10.69
C GLN A 69 -3.21 -8.88 10.79
N PRO A 70 -3.27 -10.03 10.10
CA PRO A 70 -4.39 -10.94 10.23
C PRO A 70 -4.48 -11.51 11.65
N THR A 71 -5.69 -11.88 12.08
CA THR A 71 -5.86 -12.70 13.29
C THR A 71 -5.46 -14.14 13.01
N SER A 72 -5.80 -14.64 11.81
CA SER A 72 -5.34 -15.92 11.28
C SER A 72 -5.38 -15.92 9.75
N GLY A 73 -4.73 -16.91 9.14
CA GLY A 73 -4.53 -16.96 7.69
C GLY A 73 -3.29 -16.18 7.25
N ARG A 74 -3.12 -16.00 5.94
CA ARG A 74 -1.92 -15.40 5.35
C ARG A 74 -2.26 -14.39 4.25
N VAL A 75 -1.37 -13.41 4.10
CA VAL A 75 -1.30 -12.51 2.95
C VAL A 75 0.05 -12.72 2.28
N LEU A 76 0.03 -13.01 0.99
CA LEU A 76 1.23 -13.16 0.17
C LEU A 76 1.28 -11.99 -0.82
N ILE A 77 2.43 -11.35 -0.93
CA ILE A 77 2.70 -10.29 -1.92
C ILE A 77 3.86 -10.75 -2.79
N ASP A 78 3.64 -10.85 -4.10
CA ASP A 78 4.62 -11.45 -5.02
C ASP A 78 5.10 -12.85 -4.57
N GLY A 79 4.21 -13.66 -3.99
CA GLY A 79 4.51 -14.98 -3.41
C GLY A 79 5.21 -14.96 -2.04
N VAL A 80 5.55 -13.78 -1.51
CA VAL A 80 6.19 -13.65 -0.19
C VAL A 80 5.13 -13.56 0.90
N ASP A 81 5.14 -14.54 1.83
CA ASP A 81 4.31 -14.54 3.03
C ASP A 81 4.70 -13.39 3.97
N THR A 82 3.80 -12.41 4.10
CA THR A 82 4.04 -11.19 4.86
C THR A 82 4.12 -11.41 6.37
N SER A 83 3.58 -12.51 6.90
CA SER A 83 3.65 -12.84 8.33
C SER A 83 5.07 -13.19 8.79
N ARG A 84 5.96 -13.51 7.85
CA ARG A 84 7.37 -13.88 8.12
C ARG A 84 8.31 -12.67 8.11
N LEU A 85 7.79 -11.48 7.81
CA LEU A 85 8.58 -10.26 7.67
C LEU A 85 8.54 -9.45 8.96
N SER A 86 9.71 -8.96 9.39
CA SER A 86 9.81 -7.97 10.47
C SER A 86 9.17 -6.64 10.07
N GLY A 87 8.89 -5.77 11.05
CA GLY A 87 8.31 -4.46 10.79
C GLY A 87 9.10 -3.59 9.78
N GLY A 88 10.44 -3.69 9.81
CA GLY A 88 11.31 -3.00 8.87
C GLY A 88 11.28 -3.59 7.46
N GLU A 89 11.14 -4.92 7.35
CA GLU A 89 10.97 -5.59 6.05
C GLU A 89 9.60 -5.30 5.45
N LEU A 90 8.53 -5.27 6.26
CA LEU A 90 7.20 -4.83 5.85
C LEU A 90 7.21 -3.38 5.36
N ALA A 91 7.94 -2.48 6.04
CA ALA A 91 8.09 -1.11 5.59
C ALA A 91 8.78 -1.01 4.22
N ARG A 92 9.85 -1.80 4.01
CA ARG A 92 10.52 -1.90 2.71
C ARG A 92 9.63 -2.52 1.63
N LEU A 93 8.85 -3.55 1.97
CA LEU A 93 7.89 -4.17 1.07
C LEU A 93 6.86 -3.14 0.61
N ARG A 94 6.21 -2.42 1.55
CA ARG A 94 5.26 -1.35 1.23
C ARG A 94 5.89 -0.31 0.30
N SER A 95 7.05 0.22 0.67
CA SER A 95 7.73 1.22 -0.16
C SER A 95 8.10 0.73 -1.55
N ARG A 96 8.33 -0.58 -1.78
CA ARG A 96 8.71 -1.11 -3.10
C ARG A 96 7.54 -1.63 -3.94
N LYS A 97 6.49 -2.13 -3.29
CA LYS A 97 5.47 -2.96 -3.96
C LYS A 97 4.05 -2.43 -3.81
N ILE A 98 3.80 -1.52 -2.87
CA ILE A 98 2.44 -1.11 -2.52
C ILE A 98 2.34 0.43 -2.49
N GLY A 99 1.63 0.98 -3.45
CA GLY A 99 1.22 2.38 -3.47
C GLY A 99 -0.14 2.57 -2.80
N PHE A 100 -0.27 3.52 -1.87
CA PHE A 100 -1.53 3.84 -1.21
C PHE A 100 -2.11 5.17 -1.65
N VAL A 101 -3.39 5.16 -2.00
CA VAL A 101 -4.21 6.35 -2.18
C VAL A 101 -5.43 6.21 -1.26
N PHE A 102 -5.53 7.10 -0.29
CA PHE A 102 -6.61 7.10 0.70
C PHE A 102 -7.70 8.09 0.31
N GLN A 103 -8.93 7.86 0.78
CA GLN A 103 -10.05 8.77 0.56
C GLN A 103 -9.77 10.18 1.12
N ALA A 104 -9.07 10.29 2.25
CA ALA A 104 -8.65 11.55 2.86
C ALA A 104 -7.25 12.02 2.42
N TYR A 105 -6.69 11.45 1.35
CA TYR A 105 -5.35 11.70 0.77
C TYR A 105 -4.15 11.37 1.68
N ASN A 106 -4.29 11.52 3.01
CA ASN A 106 -3.30 11.31 4.05
C ASN A 106 -1.97 12.02 3.76
N LEU A 107 -2.03 13.28 3.31
CA LEU A 107 -0.84 14.11 3.13
C LEU A 107 -0.40 14.72 4.47
N ILE A 108 0.90 14.90 4.66
CA ILE A 108 1.48 15.55 5.82
C ILE A 108 1.43 17.07 5.60
N ASN A 109 0.41 17.70 6.17
CA ASN A 109 0.09 19.13 6.00
C ASN A 109 1.23 20.09 6.40
N ARG A 110 2.09 19.67 7.33
CA ARG A 110 3.24 20.45 7.80
C ARG A 110 4.46 20.40 6.88
N THR A 111 4.40 19.67 5.77
CA THR A 111 5.51 19.52 4.81
C THR A 111 5.07 19.89 3.40
N SER A 112 6.01 20.21 2.52
CA SER A 112 5.68 20.51 1.12
C SER A 112 5.15 19.29 0.37
N VAL A 113 4.50 19.51 -0.77
CA VAL A 113 4.10 18.47 -1.72
C VAL A 113 5.30 17.63 -2.14
N LEU A 114 6.42 18.26 -2.51
CA LEU A 114 7.66 17.57 -2.86
C LEU A 114 8.13 16.66 -1.74
N ARG A 115 8.11 17.15 -0.49
CA ARG A 115 8.53 16.35 0.66
C ARG A 115 7.60 15.17 0.90
N ASN A 116 6.28 15.36 0.73
CA ASN A 116 5.29 14.28 0.82
C ASN A 116 5.58 13.17 -0.20
N LEU A 117 5.92 13.55 -1.43
CA LEU A 117 6.26 12.61 -2.50
C LEU A 117 7.55 11.84 -2.18
N GLU A 118 8.56 12.48 -1.61
CA GLU A 118 9.85 11.84 -1.31
C GLU A 118 9.79 10.78 -0.18
N LEU A 119 8.77 10.79 0.69
CA LEU A 119 8.74 9.93 1.88
C LEU A 119 8.94 8.43 1.59
N PRO A 120 8.26 7.82 0.62
CA PRO A 120 8.44 6.40 0.31
C PRO A 120 9.86 6.09 -0.18
N ALA A 121 10.49 7.01 -0.92
CA ALA A 121 11.85 6.88 -1.44
C ALA A 121 12.91 7.00 -0.33
N ILE A 122 12.65 7.80 0.70
CA ILE A 122 13.52 7.94 1.88
C ILE A 122 13.61 6.62 2.65
N VAL A 123 12.48 5.90 2.80
CA VAL A 123 12.45 4.58 3.45
C VAL A 123 13.34 3.56 2.72
N LEU A 124 13.52 3.73 1.41
CA LEU A 124 14.40 2.90 0.59
C LEU A 124 15.85 3.38 0.55
N GLY A 125 16.17 4.48 1.23
CA GLY A 125 17.51 5.07 1.21
C GLY A 125 17.90 5.71 -0.13
N ILE A 126 16.93 6.09 -0.97
CA ILE A 126 17.22 6.70 -2.28
C ILE A 126 17.89 8.08 -2.06
N PRO A 127 19.03 8.37 -2.71
CA PRO A 127 19.75 9.64 -2.56
C PRO A 127 18.90 10.88 -2.88
N THR A 128 19.23 12.01 -2.25
CA THR A 128 18.42 13.24 -2.31
C THR A 128 18.19 13.75 -3.72
N GLY A 129 19.24 13.81 -4.55
CA GLY A 129 19.10 14.26 -5.93
C GLY A 129 18.15 13.38 -6.74
N GLU A 130 18.26 12.06 -6.58
CA GLU A 130 17.48 11.10 -7.34
C GLU A 130 15.99 11.10 -6.95
N ARG A 131 15.68 11.06 -5.65
CA ARG A 131 14.27 11.11 -5.21
C ARG A 131 13.59 12.43 -5.56
N ARG A 132 14.32 13.57 -5.50
CA ARG A 132 13.80 14.88 -5.92
C ARG A 132 13.50 14.90 -7.41
N ARG A 133 14.42 14.39 -8.23
CA ARG A 133 14.25 14.28 -9.69
C ARG A 133 13.01 13.45 -10.05
N ARG A 134 12.83 12.29 -9.41
CA ARG A 134 11.64 11.42 -9.61
C ARG A 134 10.35 12.13 -9.21
N ALA A 135 10.33 12.75 -8.03
CA ALA A 135 9.16 13.47 -7.54
C ALA A 135 8.75 14.62 -8.47
N LEU A 136 9.71 15.45 -8.92
CA LEU A 136 9.43 16.55 -9.84
C LEU A 136 8.90 16.05 -11.20
N LYS A 137 9.45 14.95 -11.73
CA LYS A 137 8.96 14.34 -12.97
C LYS A 137 7.50 13.87 -12.83
N LEU A 138 7.13 13.27 -11.70
CA LEU A 138 5.75 12.85 -11.45
C LEU A 138 4.80 14.04 -11.28
N LEU A 139 5.25 15.11 -10.61
CA LEU A 139 4.45 16.33 -10.52
C LEU A 139 4.24 16.99 -11.89
N GLU A 140 5.25 16.96 -12.76
CA GLU A 140 5.13 17.47 -14.12
C GLU A 140 4.12 16.65 -14.95
N LEU A 141 4.19 15.32 -14.88
CA LEU A 141 3.22 14.43 -15.55
C LEU A 141 1.77 14.62 -15.07
N LEU A 142 1.58 15.16 -13.87
CA LEU A 142 0.27 15.40 -13.27
C LEU A 142 -0.14 16.88 -13.29
N GLU A 143 0.62 17.72 -13.99
CA GLU A 143 0.38 19.16 -14.14
C GLU A 143 0.38 19.91 -12.79
N LEU A 144 1.28 19.52 -11.89
CA LEU A 144 1.40 20.02 -10.51
C LEU A 144 2.82 20.52 -10.17
N LYS A 145 3.65 20.78 -11.18
CA LYS A 145 5.05 21.19 -10.98
C LYS A 145 5.17 22.43 -10.09
N ASP A 146 4.30 23.41 -10.29
CA ASP A 146 4.28 24.67 -9.53
C ASP A 146 3.81 24.50 -8.07
N MET A 147 3.24 23.34 -7.74
CA MET A 147 2.77 23.02 -6.39
C MET A 147 3.85 22.35 -5.53
N ALA A 148 5.00 22.00 -6.11
CA ALA A 148 6.04 21.21 -5.44
C ALA A 148 6.45 21.76 -4.06
N TYR A 149 6.54 23.08 -3.91
CA TYR A 149 6.98 23.72 -2.67
C TYR A 149 5.84 24.21 -1.78
N ARG A 150 4.59 24.13 -2.25
CA ARG A 150 3.40 24.44 -1.45
C ARG A 150 3.11 23.35 -0.44
N LYS A 151 2.39 23.69 0.62
CA LYS A 151 1.83 22.77 1.60
C LYS A 151 0.51 22.19 1.06
N PRO A 152 0.16 20.94 1.43
CA PRO A 152 -1.12 20.32 1.04
C PRO A 152 -2.36 21.17 1.32
N THR A 153 -2.34 21.98 2.39
CA THR A 153 -3.46 22.86 2.77
C THR A 153 -3.70 24.01 1.79
N GLU A 154 -2.75 24.29 0.90
CA GLU A 154 -2.84 25.32 -0.14
C GLU A 154 -3.36 24.76 -1.47
N LEU A 155 -3.64 23.45 -1.52
CA LEU A 155 -4.11 22.74 -2.71
C LEU A 155 -5.61 22.44 -2.58
N SER A 156 -6.31 22.49 -3.70
CA SER A 156 -7.66 21.95 -3.84
C SER A 156 -7.69 20.44 -3.59
N GLY A 157 -8.87 19.89 -3.31
CA GLY A 157 -9.03 18.44 -3.06
C GLY A 157 -8.56 17.58 -4.25
N GLY A 158 -8.86 17.99 -5.48
CA GLY A 158 -8.42 17.27 -6.68
C GLY A 158 -6.90 17.30 -6.88
N GLU A 159 -6.24 18.43 -6.56
CA GLU A 159 -4.78 18.51 -6.57
C GLU A 159 -4.17 17.63 -5.47
N GLN A 160 -4.73 17.65 -4.25
CA GLN A 160 -4.27 16.76 -3.17
C GLN A 160 -4.43 15.28 -3.53
N GLN A 161 -5.50 14.91 -4.23
CA GLN A 161 -5.70 13.54 -4.72
C GLN A 161 -4.62 13.14 -5.74
N ARG A 162 -4.33 14.01 -6.71
CA ARG A 162 -3.24 13.79 -7.69
C ARG A 162 -1.88 13.70 -7.00
N VAL A 163 -1.61 14.53 -5.99
CA VAL A 163 -0.40 14.42 -5.15
C VAL A 163 -0.32 13.07 -4.43
N ALA A 164 -1.43 12.58 -3.88
CA ALA A 164 -1.48 11.26 -3.24
C ALA A 164 -1.19 10.12 -4.23
N ILE A 165 -1.72 10.20 -5.46
CA ILE A 165 -1.42 9.28 -6.56
C ILE A 165 0.07 9.35 -6.92
N ALA A 166 0.64 10.55 -7.09
CA ALA A 166 2.06 10.75 -7.37
C ALA A 166 2.95 10.07 -6.33
N ARG A 167 2.62 10.26 -5.04
CA ARG A 167 3.34 9.62 -3.92
C ARG A 167 3.26 8.10 -3.98
N ALA A 168 2.11 7.54 -4.38
CA ALA A 168 1.95 6.10 -4.53
C ALA A 168 2.80 5.51 -5.67
N LEU A 169 3.22 6.33 -6.64
CA LEU A 169 3.95 5.92 -7.84
C LEU A 169 5.46 6.20 -7.82
N ILE A 170 5.99 6.93 -6.84
CA ILE A 170 7.38 7.43 -6.85
C ILE A 170 8.48 6.34 -6.92
N ASN A 171 8.17 5.15 -6.43
CA ASN A 171 9.15 4.05 -6.37
C ASN A 171 9.01 3.04 -7.52
N ASN A 172 8.21 3.35 -8.54
CA ASN A 172 8.12 2.59 -9.79
C ASN A 172 9.19 3.01 -10.80
#